data_AF-A0A0M0I618-F1
#
_entry.id   AF-A0A0M0I618-F1
#
_cell.length_a   1.000
_cell.length_b   1.000
_cell.length_c   1.000
_cell.angle_alpha   90.00
_cell.angle_beta   90.00
_cell.angle_gamma   90.00
#
_symmetry.space_group_name_H-M   'P 1'
#
loop_
_entity.id
_entity.type
_entity.pdbx_description
1 polymer ?
#
loop_
_entity_poly.entity_id
_entity_poly.type
_entity_poly.pdbx_seq_one_letter_code
_entity_poly.pdbx_strand_id
1 'polypeptide(L)' 'MKVLIEYTETGKYRDRAWDALTIKSKGEIGAVTPSSAVQLIEQHKAVLFIDENDEIVIIS' A
#
# COMPACT_ATOMS: atom_id res chain seq x y z
N MET A 1 1.25 -1.51 13.49
CA MET A 1 2.09 -2.14 12.45
C MET A 1 1.47 -2.03 11.08
N LYS A 2 2.15 -1.27 10.22
CA LYS A 2 1.87 -1.06 8.80
C LYS A 2 3.16 -1.16 7.98
N VAL A 3 3.03 -1.39 6.68
CA VAL A 3 4.13 -1.34 5.71
C VAL A 3 3.82 -0.28 4.66
N LEU A 4 4.85 0.27 4.02
CA LEU A 4 4.68 1.20 2.91
C LEU A 4 4.54 0.45 1.57
N ILE A 5 3.61 0.92 0.76
CA ILE A 5 3.43 0.50 -0.64
C ILE A 5 3.36 1.73 -1.54
N GLU A 6 3.70 1.56 -2.81
CA GLU A 6 3.41 2.53 -3.86
C GLU A 6 2.25 2.04 -4.71
N TYR A 7 1.21 2.86 -4.89
CA TYR A 7 0.07 2.52 -5.74
C TYR A 7 0.45 2.59 -7.23
N THR A 8 0.18 1.53 -7.99
CA THR A 8 0.52 1.46 -9.42
C THR A 8 -0.60 2.00 -10.32
N GLU A 9 -1.81 2.18 -9.77
CA GLU A 9 -2.98 2.71 -10.47
C GLU A 9 -3.77 3.72 -9.61
N THR A 10 -4.38 4.72 -10.24
CA THR A 10 -5.28 5.66 -9.56
C THR A 10 -6.63 4.99 -9.32
N GLY A 11 -7.14 5.03 -8.09
CA GLY A 11 -8.35 4.30 -7.73
C GLY A 11 -8.87 4.55 -6.32
N LYS A 12 -9.93 3.82 -5.96
CA LYS A 12 -10.49 3.81 -4.61
C LYS A 12 -10.00 2.58 -3.86
N TYR A 13 -9.42 2.80 -2.69
CA TYR A 13 -8.79 1.77 -1.88
C TYR A 13 -9.25 1.83 -0.43
N ARG A 14 -9.23 0.68 0.23
CA ARG A 14 -9.41 0.55 1.69
C ARG A 14 -8.38 -0.44 2.20
N ASP A 15 -7.84 -0.17 3.38
CA ASP A 15 -6.83 -1.03 4.00
C ASP A 15 -7.51 -2.26 4.63
N ARG A 16 -8.56 -2.04 5.42
CA ARG A 16 -9.41 -3.09 6.01
C ARG A 16 -10.82 -3.08 5.41
N ALA A 17 -11.54 -4.20 5.54
CA ALA A 17 -12.88 -4.36 5.00
C ALA A 17 -13.89 -3.31 5.52
N TRP A 18 -13.71 -2.82 6.74
CA TRP A 18 -14.57 -1.84 7.38
C TRP A 18 -14.06 -0.40 7.30
N ASP A 19 -12.89 -0.19 6.69
CA ASP A 19 -12.35 1.15 6.48
C ASP A 19 -13.10 1.85 5.33
N ALA A 20 -13.17 3.19 5.41
CA ALA A 20 -13.69 4.00 4.34
C ALA A 20 -12.81 3.87 3.07
N LEU A 21 -13.46 3.92 1.90
CA LEU A 21 -12.73 4.01 0.63
C LEU A 21 -12.10 5.39 0.50
N THR A 22 -10.80 5.41 0.23
CA THR A 22 -10.01 6.62 -0.03
C THR A 22 -9.54 6.63 -1.47
N ILE A 23 -9.47 7.81 -2.09
CA ILE A 23 -8.90 7.96 -3.43
C ILE A 23 -7.38 8.03 -3.28
N LYS A 24 -6.67 7.24 -4.09
CA LYS A 24 -5.22 7.24 -4.19
C LYS A 24 -4.79 7.45 -5.61
N SER A 25 -3.71 8.19 -5.80
CA SER A 25 -3.10 8.41 -7.10
C SER A 25 -2.04 7.36 -7.40
N LYS A 26 -1.84 7.03 -8.68
CA LYS A 26 -0.65 6.30 -9.13
C LYS A 26 0.62 7.03 -8.68
N GLY A 27 1.58 6.28 -8.13
CA GLY A 27 2.82 6.78 -7.57
C GLY A 27 2.71 7.30 -6.13
N GLU A 28 1.51 7.32 -5.55
CA GLU A 28 1.33 7.71 -4.15
C GLU A 28 1.85 6.61 -3.22
N ILE A 29 2.56 7.01 -2.16
CA ILE A 29 3.01 6.09 -1.11
C ILE A 29 1.95 6.02 -0.01
N GLY A 30 1.54 4.81 0.36
CA GLY A 30 0.52 4.57 1.37
C GLY A 30 0.99 3.61 2.47
N ALA A 31 0.64 3.91 3.72
CA ALA A 31 0.83 3.00 4.85
C ALA A 31 -0.39 2.09 5.02
N VAL A 32 -0.21 0.79 4.83
CA VAL A 32 -1.28 -0.23 4.89
C VAL A 32 -0.90 -1.38 5.82
N THR A 33 -1.89 -2.16 6.25
CA THR A 33 -1.62 -3.43 6.93
C THR A 33 -0.89 -4.41 6.01
N PRO A 34 -0.03 -5.30 6.53
CA PRO A 34 0.66 -6.30 5.71
C PRO A 34 -0.28 -7.16 4.86
N SER A 35 -1.44 -7.54 5.40
CA SER A 35 -2.46 -8.29 4.65
C SER A 35 -3.03 -7.52 3.46
N SER A 36 -3.24 -6.21 3.62
CA SER A 36 -3.71 -5.35 2.52
C SER A 36 -2.62 -5.18 1.46
N ALA A 37 -1.35 -5.01 1.89
CA ALA A 37 -0.22 -4.94 0.97
C ALA A 37 -0.13 -6.18 0.07
N VAL A 38 -0.16 -7.38 0.66
CA VAL A 38 -0.14 -8.65 -0.10
C VAL A 38 -1.28 -8.69 -1.11
N GLN A 39 -2.51 -8.38 -0.68
CA GLN A 39 -3.68 -8.41 -1.57
C GLN A 39 -3.55 -7.43 -2.74
N LEU A 40 -3.05 -6.22 -2.51
CA LEU A 40 -2.89 -5.20 -3.54
C LEU A 40 -1.77 -5.57 -4.52
N ILE A 41 -0.67 -6.16 -4.03
CA ILE A 41 0.44 -6.63 -4.85
C ILE A 41 0.00 -7.80 -5.73
N GLU A 42 -0.71 -8.80 -5.18
CA GLU A 42 -1.26 -9.91 -5.97
C GLU A 42 -2.23 -9.44 -7.07
N GLN A 43 -2.95 -8.35 -6.82
CA GLN A 43 -3.84 -7.71 -7.79
C GLN A 43 -3.13 -6.75 -8.75
N HIS A 44 -1.80 -6.62 -8.67
CA HIS A 44 -0.98 -5.70 -9.47
C HIS A 44 -1.33 -4.21 -9.30
N LYS A 45 -1.93 -3.84 -8.16
CA LYS A 45 -2.39 -2.48 -7.83
C LYS A 45 -1.39 -1.70 -6.97
N ALA A 46 -0.37 -2.38 -6.46
CA ALA A 46 0.68 -1.78 -5.69
C ALA A 46 1.98 -2.57 -5.82
N VAL A 47 3.09 -1.93 -5.46
CA VAL A 47 4.38 -2.56 -5.20
C VAL A 47 4.83 -2.23 -3.79
N LEU A 48 5.67 -3.07 -3.20
CA LEU A 48 6.27 -2.77 -1.90
C LEU A 48 7.18 -1.54 -2.05
N PHE A 49 7.03 -0.58 -1.15
CA PHE A 49 7.96 0.54 -1.09
C PHE A 49 9.19 0.13 -0.27
N ILE A 50 10.33 0.18 -0.93
CA ILE A 50 11.66 -0.01 -0.35
C ILE A 50 12.34 1.35 -0.22
N ASP A 51 13.11 1.53 0.85
CA ASP A 51 13.90 2.74 1.02
C ASP A 51 15.17 2.74 0.16
N GLU A 52 16.01 3.76 0.34
CA GLU A 52 17.29 3.88 -0.37
C GLU A 52 18.29 2.75 -0.07
N ASN A 53 18.06 1.96 0.97
CA ASN A 53 18.88 0.83 1.39
C ASN A 53 18.29 -0.52 0.99
N ASP A 54 17.24 -0.54 0.15
CA ASP A 54 16.49 -1.75 -0.24
C ASP A 54 15.76 -2.42 0.95
N GLU A 55 15.45 -1.65 2.01
CA GLU A 55 14.77 -2.15 3.20
C GLU A 55 13.26 -1.86 3.20
N ILE A 56 12.49 -2.76 3.80
CA ILE A 56 11.04 -2.61 3.97
C ILE A 56 10.76 -1.60 5.08
N VAL A 57 10.04 -0.54 4.76
CA VAL A 57 9.64 0.46 5.77
C VAL A 57 8.42 -0.02 6.57
N ILE A 58 8.63 -0.26 7.86
CA ILE A 58 7.58 -0.67 8.82
C ILE A 58 7.25 0.50 9.75
N ILE A 59 5.96 0.80 9.90
CA ILE A 59 5.45 1.89 10.76
C ILE A 59 4.64 1.27 11.92
N SER A 60 4.96 1.68 13.15
CA SER A 60 4.27 1.22 14.37
C SER A 60 2.89 1.84 14.49
#